data_AF-A0A368ESP2-F1
#
_entry.id   AF-A0A368ESP2-F1
#
_cell.length_a   1.000
_cell.length_b   1.000
_cell.length_c   1.000
_cell.angle_alpha   90.00
_cell.angle_beta   90.00
_cell.angle_gamma   90.00
#
_symmetry.space_group_name_H-M   'P 1'
#
loop_
_entity.id
_entity.type
_entity.pdbx_description
1 polymer ?
#
loop_
_entity_poly.entity_id
_entity_poly.type
_entity_poly.pdbx_seq_one_letter_code
_entity_poly.pdbx_strand_id
1 'polypeptide(L)' 'MNRIKIFFAEVSIEMKKVSWPKWDELKGSTWVVVSFSIIISAFLFFIDRILSSVMQVIL' A
#
# COMPACT_ATOMS: atom_id res chain seq x y z
N MET A 1 5.89 37.07 -7.17
CA MET A 1 6.64 36.01 -6.43
C MET A 1 6.22 35.85 -4.95
N ASN A 2 5.75 36.88 -4.25
CA ASN A 2 5.30 36.76 -2.85
C ASN A 2 4.01 35.94 -2.63
N ARG A 3 3.04 36.00 -3.55
CA ARG A 3 1.74 35.31 -3.36
C ARG A 3 1.86 33.78 -3.29
N ILE A 4 2.77 33.20 -4.06
CA ILE A 4 3.02 31.75 -4.06
C ILE A 4 3.64 31.33 -2.72
N LYS A 5 4.59 32.09 -2.18
CA LYS A 5 5.17 31.83 -0.86
C LYS A 5 4.12 31.89 0.26
N ILE A 6 3.19 32.85 0.18
CA ILE A 6 2.09 32.99 1.14
C ILE A 6 1.13 31.79 1.03
N PHE A 7 0.77 31.38 -0.20
CA PHE A 7 -0.08 30.21 -0.43
C PHE A 7 0.52 28.91 0.14
N PHE A 8 1.81 28.64 -0.08
CA PHE A 8 2.48 27.48 0.53
C PHE A 8 2.54 27.56 2.06
N ALA A 9 2.66 28.77 2.63
CA ALA A 9 2.64 28.97 4.08
C ALA A 9 1.24 28.68 4.66
N GLU A 10 0.17 29.14 4.01
CA GLU A 10 -1.22 28.87 4.39
C GLU A 10 -1.55 27.37 4.29
N VAL A 11 -1.17 26.71 3.19
CA VAL A 11 -1.33 25.26 3.01
C VAL A 11 -0.58 24.49 4.11
N SER A 12 0.65 24.88 4.45
CA SER A 12 1.39 24.24 5.54
C SER A 12 0.69 24.38 6.91
N ILE A 13 0.04 25.52 7.16
CA ILE A 13 -0.72 25.77 8.39
C ILE A 13 -1.98 24.89 8.44
N GLU A 14 -2.72 24.77 7.34
CA GLU A 14 -3.89 23.90 7.26
C GLU A 14 -3.51 22.42 7.37
N MET A 15 -2.42 22.00 6.73
CA MET A 15 -1.89 20.64 6.82
C MET A 15 -1.49 20.25 8.25
N LYS A 16 -1.15 21.21 9.11
CA LYS A 16 -0.90 20.96 10.55
C LYS A 16 -2.17 20.82 11.38
N LYS A 17 -3.31 21.32 10.90
CA LYS A 17 -4.63 21.12 11.55
C LYS A 17 -5.21 19.75 11.23
N VAL A 18 -4.72 19.10 10.17
CA VAL A 18 -5.08 17.72 9.83
C VAL A 18 -4.46 16.80 10.86
N SER A 19 -5.28 15.93 11.45
CA SER A 19 -4.85 14.89 12.39
C SER A 19 -4.16 13.75 11.65
N TRP A 20 -2.90 13.95 11.25
CA TRP A 20 -2.09 12.90 10.65
C TRP A 20 -1.89 11.76 11.64
N PRO A 21 -2.11 10.50 11.21
CA PRO A 21 -1.86 9.34 12.04
C PRO A 21 -0.39 9.32 12.49
N LYS A 22 -0.15 8.87 13.73
CA LYS A 22 1.21 8.73 14.26
C LYS A 22 1.96 7.65 13.49
N TRP A 23 3.28 7.80 13.37
CA TRP A 23 4.16 6.88 12.65
C TRP A 23 3.99 5.40 13.04
N ASP A 24 3.59 5.11 14.29
CA ASP A 24 3.38 3.75 14.77
C ASP A 24 2.08 3.11 14.23
N GLU A 25 1.01 3.88 14.06
CA GLU A 25 -0.23 3.40 13.41
C GLU A 25 -0.03 3.16 11.91
N LEU A 26 0.78 4.01 11.28
CA LEU A 26 1.14 3.87 9.87
C LEU A 26 1.93 2.57 9.63
N LYS A 27 2.91 2.29 10.48
CA LYS A 27 3.70 1.03 10.42
C LYS A 27 2.83 -0.19 10.69
N GLY A 28 1.92 -0.13 11.67
CA GLY A 28 0.97 -1.20 11.94
C GLY A 28 0.14 -1.55 10.70
N SER A 29 -0.39 -0.53 10.03
CA SER A 29 -1.18 -0.70 8.80
C SER A 29 -0.34 -1.26 7.64
N THR A 30 0.88 -0.77 7.44
CA THR A 30 1.78 -1.29 6.40
C THR A 30 2.15 -2.76 6.65
N TRP A 31 2.42 -3.15 7.90
CA TRP A 31 2.80 -4.52 8.23
C TRP A 31 1.68 -5.54 7.95
N VAL A 32 0.43 -5.15 8.21
CA VAL A 32 -0.76 -5.95 7.86
C VAL A 32 -0.85 -6.16 6.35
N VAL A 33 -0.68 -5.10 5.56
CA VAL A 33 -0.76 -5.17 4.09
C VAL A 33 0.36 -6.04 3.53
N VAL A 34 1.60 -5.90 4.04
CA VAL A 34 2.74 -6.73 3.62
C VAL A 34 2.48 -8.21 3.91
N SER A 35 2.04 -8.52 5.12
CA SER A 35 1.73 -9.90 5.52
C SER A 35 0.62 -10.51 4.65
N PHE A 36 -0.45 -9.75 4.39
CA PHE A 36 -1.54 -10.18 3.53
C PHE A 36 -1.09 -10.41 2.07
N SER A 37 -0.26 -9.50 1.55
CA SER A 37 0.28 -9.62 0.19
C SER A 37 1.14 -10.87 0.01
N ILE A 38 1.95 -11.22 1.01
CA ILE A 38 2.76 -12.45 1.01
C ILE A 38 1.86 -13.70 0.98
N ILE A 39 0.80 -13.73 1.79
CA ILE A 39 -0.14 -14.86 1.84
C ILE A 39 -0.83 -15.05 0.48
N ILE A 40 -1.33 -13.96 -0.12
CA ILE A 40 -1.96 -14.01 -1.45
C ILE A 40 -0.96 -14.47 -2.51
N SER A 41 0.25 -13.93 -2.50
CA SER A 41 1.28 -14.31 -3.47
C SER A 41 1.60 -15.81 -3.40
N ALA A 42 1.73 -16.36 -2.19
CA ALA A 42 1.97 -17.79 -2.01
C ALA A 42 0.77 -18.64 -2.48
N PHE A 43 -0.46 -18.19 -2.20
CA PHE A 43 -1.67 -18.86 -2.66
C PHE A 43 -1.76 -18.90 -4.20
N LEU A 44 -1.59 -17.75 -4.86
CA LEU A 44 -1.61 -17.65 -6.32
C LEU A 44 -0.53 -18.54 -6.94
N PHE A 45 0.70 -18.52 -6.40
CA PHE A 45 1.77 -19.38 -6.87
C PHE A 45 1.40 -20.87 -6.86
N PHE A 46 0.68 -21.31 -5.82
CA PHE A 46 0.22 -22.70 -5.73
C PHE A 46 -0.85 -23.02 -6.78
N ILE A 47 -1.82 -22.13 -6.93
CA ILE A 47 -2.88 -22.27 -7.95
C ILE A 47 -2.31 -22.28 -9.36
N ASP A 48 -1.37 -21.38 -9.67
CA ASP A 48 -0.73 -21.30 -10.98
C ASP A 48 0.01 -22.60 -11.31
N ARG A 49 0.67 -23.22 -10.32
CA ARG A 49 1.32 -24.52 -10.50
C ARG A 49 0.34 -25.63 -10.78
N ILE A 50 -0.76 -25.72 -10.00
CA ILE A 50 -1.80 -26.72 -10.24
C ILE A 50 -2.39 -26.55 -11.63
N LEU A 51 -2.75 -25.32 -11.99
CA LEU A 51 -3.38 -25.02 -13.27
C LEU A 51 -2.42 -25.36 -14.43
N SER A 52 -1.14 -25.01 -14.30
CA SER A 52 -0.11 -25.35 -15.30
C SER A 52 0.04 -26.86 -15.47
N SER A 53 0.06 -27.63 -14.39
CA SER A 53 0.12 -29.10 -14.45
C SER A 53 -1.13 -29.70 -15.08
N VAL A 54 -2.33 -29.19 -14.74
CA VAL A 54 -3.59 -29.64 -15.34
C VAL A 54 -3.62 -29.34 -16.83
N MET A 55 -3.21 -28.14 -17.24
CA MET A 55 -3.11 -27.76 -18.66
C MET A 55 -2.15 -28.67 -19.43
N GLN A 56 -1.00 -29.02 -18.84
CA GLN A 56 -0.02 -29.91 -19.46
C GLN A 56 -0.50 -31.36 -19.60
N VAL A 57 -1.44 -31.80 -18.75
CA VAL A 57 -2.06 -33.14 -18.87
C VAL A 57 -3.16 -33.16 -19.91
N ILE A 58 -3.85 -32.02 -20.12
CA ILE A 58 -4.97 -31.91 -21.06
C ILE A 58 -4.49 -31.70 -22.51
N LEU A 59 -3.42 -30.93 -22.72
CA LEU A 59 -2.77 -30.68 -24.03
C LEU A 59 -1.76 -31.78 -24.37
#